data_AF-A0A3B8WGY6-F1
#
_entry.id   AF-A0A3B8WGY6-F1
#
_cell.length_a   1.000
_cell.length_b   1.000
_cell.length_c   1.000
_cell.angle_alpha   90.00
_cell.angle_beta   90.00
_cell.angle_gamma   90.00
#
_symmetry.space_group_name_H-M   'P 1'
#
loop_
_entity.id
_entity.type
_entity.pdbx_description
1 polymer ?
#
loop_
_entity_poly.entity_id
_entity_poly.type
_entity_poly.pdbx_seq_one_letter_code
_entity_poly.pdbx_strand_id
1 'polypeptide(L)'
;EEEKVWEISGGIFGTTYHINVVLPEHEQRLQTLAKGIESTLDQVDNAMSTWKPDSELSQLNSLQDQSEWIELSPALFEVIRRSVEIAELTGG
;
A
#
# COMPACT_ATOMS: atom_id res chain seq x y z
N GLU A 1 -8.77 -10.88 30.42
CA GLU A 1 -9.27 -9.75 29.62
C GLU A 1 -10.24 -10.35 28.61
N GLU A 2 -11.44 -9.78 28.45
CA GLU A 2 -12.38 -10.29 27.44
C GLU A 2 -11.90 -9.87 26.04
N GLU A 3 -11.87 -10.84 25.12
CA GLU A 3 -11.56 -10.60 23.71
C GLU A 3 -12.81 -10.08 23.01
N LYS A 4 -12.64 -8.99 22.24
CA LYS A 4 -13.71 -8.36 21.47
C LYS A 4 -13.30 -8.23 20.01
N VAL A 5 -14.27 -8.40 19.12
CA VAL A 5 -14.09 -8.12 17.69
C VAL A 5 -14.24 -6.62 17.48
N TRP A 6 -13.23 -6.01 16.87
CA TRP A 6 -13.21 -4.61 16.47
C TRP A 6 -13.19 -4.50 14.96
N GLU A 7 -13.93 -3.54 14.43
CA GLU A 7 -13.93 -3.19 13.01
C GLU A 7 -13.17 -1.89 12.80
N ILE A 8 -12.26 -1.88 11.83
CA ILE A 8 -11.54 -0.71 11.34
C ILE A 8 -11.86 -0.57 9.86
N SER A 9 -12.37 0.59 9.46
CA SER A 9 -12.75 0.86 8.08
C SER A 9 -12.32 2.27 7.65
N GLY A 10 -12.04 2.44 6.37
CA GLY A 10 -11.68 3.73 5.78
C GLY A 10 -11.72 3.69 4.26
N GLY A 11 -11.46 4.85 3.63
CA GLY A 11 -11.42 5.00 2.17
C GLY A 11 -9.99 5.29 1.68
N ILE A 12 -9.52 4.54 0.68
CA ILE A 12 -8.24 4.78 0.00
C ILE A 12 -8.24 4.08 -1.37
N PHE A 13 -7.35 4.49 -2.30
CA PHE A 13 -7.25 3.93 -3.66
C PHE A 13 -8.56 4.04 -4.48
N GLY A 14 -9.43 4.99 -4.16
CA GLY A 14 -10.75 5.11 -4.79
C GLY A 14 -11.78 4.04 -4.38
N THR A 15 -11.49 3.28 -3.32
CA THR A 15 -12.38 2.28 -2.72
C THR A 15 -12.38 2.39 -1.20
N THR A 16 -13.03 1.45 -0.50
CA THR A 16 -12.99 1.33 0.96
C THR A 16 -12.36 0.01 1.40
N TYR A 17 -11.77 0.01 2.59
CA TYR A 17 -11.28 -1.19 3.26
C TYR A 17 -12.08 -1.45 4.54
N HIS A 18 -12.20 -2.73 4.90
CA HIS A 18 -12.80 -3.19 6.15
C HIS A 18 -11.90 -4.27 6.75
N ILE A 19 -11.45 -4.06 7.99
CA ILE A 19 -10.53 -4.93 8.70
C ILE A 19 -11.17 -5.29 10.04
N ASN A 20 -11.36 -6.59 10.28
CA ASN A 20 -11.85 -7.11 11.54
C ASN A 20 -10.70 -7.71 12.35
N VAL A 21 -10.54 -7.29 13.60
CA VAL A 21 -9.48 -7.77 14.49
C VAL A 21 -10.04 -8.18 15.84
N VAL A 22 -9.51 -9.27 16.39
CA VAL A 22 -9.83 -9.71 17.74
C VAL A 22 -8.75 -9.20 18.68
N LEU A 23 -9.13 -8.31 19.59
CA LEU A 23 -8.20 -7.71 20.55
C LEU A 23 -8.86 -7.65 21.93
N PRO A 24 -8.07 -7.75 23.01
CA PRO A 24 -8.55 -7.43 24.35
C PRO A 24 -9.14 -6.01 24.38
N GLU A 25 -10.15 -5.76 25.23
CA GLU A 25 -10.83 -4.46 25.31
C GLU A 25 -9.92 -3.32 25.80
N HIS A 26 -9.17 -2.74 24.87
CA HIS A 26 -8.17 -1.69 25.10
C HIS A 26 -8.19 -0.68 23.97
N GLU A 27 -9.00 0.36 24.13
CA GLU A 27 -9.27 1.37 23.09
C GLU A 27 -7.99 2.04 22.55
N GLN A 28 -7.01 2.31 23.41
CA GLN A 28 -5.74 2.92 22.98
C GLN A 28 -4.96 2.01 22.01
N ARG A 29 -4.98 0.68 22.23
CA ARG A 29 -4.33 -0.28 21.33
C ARG A 29 -5.03 -0.29 19.97
N LEU A 30 -6.35 -0.23 19.96
CA LEU A 30 -7.14 -0.13 18.72
C LEU A 30 -6.81 1.14 17.94
N GLN A 31 -6.74 2.29 18.60
CA GLN A 31 -6.39 3.56 17.96
C GLN A 31 -4.98 3.56 17.37
N THR A 32 -4.00 2.98 18.07
CA THR A 32 -2.64 2.81 17.54
C THR A 32 -2.62 1.91 16.31
N LEU A 33 -3.38 0.80 16.34
CA LEU A 33 -3.48 -0.10 15.20
C LEU A 33 -4.13 0.57 13.99
N ALA A 34 -5.24 1.28 14.18
CA ALA A 34 -5.92 2.01 13.10
C ALA A 34 -4.99 3.03 12.44
N LYS A 35 -4.24 3.82 13.23
CA LYS A 35 -3.24 4.77 12.71
C LYS A 35 -2.11 4.08 11.95
N GLY A 36 -1.65 2.93 12.44
CA GLY A 36 -0.62 2.15 11.76
C GLY A 36 -1.10 1.62 10.39
N ILE A 37 -2.35 1.14 10.33
CA ILE A 37 -2.99 0.71 9.08
C ILE A 37 -3.09 1.88 8.10
N GLU A 38 -3.65 3.01 8.54
CA GLU A 38 -3.78 4.22 7.71
C GLU A 38 -2.42 4.68 7.16
N SER A 39 -1.41 4.79 8.03
CA SER A 39 -0.06 5.18 7.61
C SER A 39 0.58 4.20 6.62
N THR A 40 0.32 2.89 6.77
CA THR A 40 0.85 1.88 5.83
C THR A 40 0.15 1.98 4.47
N LEU A 41 -1.16 2.17 4.47
CA LEU A 41 -1.95 2.34 3.25
C LEU A 41 -1.54 3.63 2.51
N ASP A 42 -1.31 4.73 3.24
CA ASP A 42 -0.82 5.99 2.67
C ASP A 42 0.56 5.85 2.05
N GLN A 43 1.47 5.08 2.64
CA GLN A 43 2.78 4.79 2.06
C GLN A 43 2.65 4.06 0.73
N VAL A 44 1.74 3.07 0.64
CA VAL A 44 1.45 2.38 -0.62
C VAL A 44 0.87 3.35 -1.65
N ASP A 45 -0.03 4.24 -1.25
CA ASP A 45 -0.62 5.24 -2.16
C ASP A 45 0.43 6.21 -2.70
N ASN A 46 1.34 6.68 -1.85
CA ASN A 46 2.44 7.54 -2.25
C ASN A 46 3.49 6.83 -3.10
N ALA A 47 3.62 5.51 -3.02
CA ALA A 47 4.53 4.77 -3.89
C ALA A 47 3.88 4.42 -5.24
N MET A 48 2.61 4.01 -5.25
CA MET A 48 2.03 3.23 -6.37
C MET A 48 0.82 3.89 -7.04
N SER A 49 0.31 5.02 -6.53
CA SER A 49 -0.86 5.67 -7.13
C SER A 49 -0.53 6.26 -8.50
N THR A 50 -1.23 5.81 -9.55
CA THR A 50 -1.09 6.38 -10.90
C THR A 50 -1.78 7.75 -11.06
N TRP A 51 -2.49 8.22 -10.02
CA TRP A 51 -3.27 9.47 -10.04
C TRP A 51 -2.61 10.59 -9.27
N LYS A 52 -1.73 10.26 -8.31
CA LYS A 52 -0.91 11.23 -7.58
C LYS A 52 0.32 11.57 -8.40
N PRO A 53 0.50 12.83 -8.85
CA PRO A 53 1.66 13.21 -9.66
C PRO A 53 3.00 13.06 -8.94
N ASP A 54 2.97 13.17 -7.62
CA ASP A 54 4.12 13.05 -6.72
C ASP A 54 4.37 11.62 -6.26
N SER A 55 3.56 10.64 -6.69
CA SER A 55 3.85 9.25 -6.37
C SER A 55 5.13 8.77 -7.04
N GLU A 56 5.83 7.84 -6.40
CA GLU A 56 7.07 7.27 -6.96
C GLU A 56 6.84 6.67 -8.36
N LEU A 57 5.77 5.90 -8.53
CA LEU A 57 5.39 5.32 -9.81
C LEU A 57 5.06 6.39 -10.87
N SER A 58 4.33 7.45 -10.52
CA SER A 58 4.03 8.53 -11.47
C SER A 58 5.29 9.28 -11.88
N GLN A 59 6.20 9.54 -10.93
CA GLN A 59 7.50 10.14 -11.22
C GLN A 59 8.30 9.25 -12.17
N LEU A 60 8.42 7.95 -11.89
CA LEU A 60 9.07 6.97 -12.77
C LEU A 60 8.47 6.98 -14.18
N ASN A 61 7.13 6.95 -14.30
CA ASN A 61 6.43 6.99 -15.58
C ASN A 61 6.66 8.29 -16.37
N SER A 62 6.95 9.40 -15.67
CA SER A 62 7.16 10.71 -16.29
C SER A 62 8.60 10.98 -16.73
N LEU A 63 9.55 10.11 -16.37
CA LEU A 63 10.97 10.28 -16.72
C LEU A 63 11.16 10.23 -18.23
N GLN A 64 11.73 11.32 -18.77
CA GLN A 64 12.03 11.46 -20.19
C GLN A 64 13.32 10.72 -20.58
N ASP A 65 14.30 10.69 -19.68
CA ASP A 65 15.54 9.95 -19.85
C ASP A 65 15.48 8.67 -19.02
N GLN A 66 15.67 7.54 -19.70
CA GLN A 66 15.64 6.19 -19.14
C GLN A 66 16.91 5.42 -19.51
N SER A 67 17.98 6.14 -19.87
CA SER A 67 19.26 5.54 -20.24
C SER A 67 20.08 5.07 -19.02
N GLU A 68 19.77 5.59 -17.82
CA GLU A 68 20.42 5.24 -16.57
C GLU A 68 19.54 4.35 -15.68
N TRP A 69 20.18 3.65 -14.74
CA TRP A 69 19.48 2.91 -13.70
C TRP A 69 18.78 3.87 -12.74
N ILE A 70 17.51 3.58 -12.46
CA ILE A 70 16.70 4.34 -11.52
C ILE A 70 16.54 3.50 -10.25
N GLU A 71 16.95 4.07 -9.12
CA GLU A 71 16.71 3.47 -7.82
C GLU A 71 15.24 3.63 -7.44
N LEU A 72 14.62 2.53 -7.00
CA LEU A 72 13.25 2.50 -6.52
C LEU A 72 13.20 2.05 -5.06
N SER A 73 12.13 2.41 -4.37
CA SER A 73 11.81 1.87 -3.06
C SER A 73 11.68 0.33 -3.15
N PRO A 74 12.11 -0.40 -2.11
CA PRO A 74 12.01 -1.85 -2.11
C PRO A 74 10.57 -2.36 -2.34
N ALA A 75 9.57 -1.63 -1.86
CA ALA A 75 8.16 -1.98 -2.01
C ALA A 75 7.69 -1.87 -3.48
N LEU A 76 8.00 -0.76 -4.16
CA LEU A 76 7.64 -0.60 -5.57
C LEU A 76 8.38 -1.61 -6.46
N PHE A 77 9.68 -1.82 -6.18
CA PHE A 77 10.48 -2.80 -6.91
C PHE A 77 9.92 -4.22 -6.79
N GLU A 78 9.52 -4.65 -5.59
CA GLU A 78 8.95 -5.98 -5.37
C GLU A 78 7.64 -6.19 -6.16
N VAL A 79 6.78 -5.18 -6.21
CA VAL A 79 5.52 -5.24 -6.98
C VAL A 79 5.79 -5.32 -8.48
N ILE A 80 6.71 -4.51 -9.01
CA ILE A 80 7.11 -4.58 -10.43
C ILE A 80 7.69 -5.95 -10.75
N ARG A 81 8.62 -6.44 -9.93
CA ARG A 81 9.26 -7.76 -10.08
C ARG A 81 8.20 -8.87 -10.11
N ARG A 82 7.25 -8.84 -9.18
CA ARG A 82 6.15 -9.81 -9.12
C ARG A 82 5.22 -9.72 -10.33
N SER A 83 4.99 -8.51 -10.84
CA SER A 83 4.13 -8.30 -12.02
C SER A 83 4.75 -8.90 -13.28
N VAL A 84 6.07 -8.76 -13.46
CA VAL A 84 6.81 -9.42 -14.56
C VAL A 84 6.73 -10.94 -14.45
N GLU A 85 6.93 -11.49 -13.25
CA GLU A 85 6.79 -12.94 -13.00
C GLU A 85 5.39 -13.44 -13.36
N ILE A 86 4.34 -12.70 -13.01
CA ILE A 86 2.96 -13.05 -13.36
C ILE A 86 2.78 -13.01 -14.88
N ALA A 87 3.27 -11.98 -15.57
CA ALA A 87 3.16 -11.88 -17.03
C ALA A 87 3.82 -13.08 -17.75
N GLU A 88 4.97 -13.55 -17.26
CA GLU A 88 5.64 -14.75 -17.77
C GLU A 88 4.78 -16.01 -17.57
N LEU A 89 4.15 -16.14 -16.39
CA LEU A 89 3.27 -17.26 -16.07
C LEU A 89 1.95 -17.24 -16.87
N THR A 90 1.45 -16.06 -17.23
CA THR A 90 0.20 -15.89 -17.99
C THR A 90 0.40 -15.83 -19.50
N GLY A 91 1.65 -15.71 -19.98
CA GLY A 91 1.97 -15.60 -21.41
C GLY A 91 1.76 -14.21 -21.99
N GLY A 92 1.86 -13.17 -21.16
CA GLY A 92 1.47 -11.79 -21.49
C GLY A 92 0.01 -11.55 -21.16
#